data_AF-A0A9D1TTF8-F1
#
_entry.id   AF-A0A9D1TTF8-F1
#
_cell.length_a   1.000
_cell.length_b   1.000
_cell.length_c   1.000
_cell.angle_alpha   90.00
_cell.angle_beta   90.00
_cell.angle_gamma   90.00
#
_symmetry.space_group_name_H-M   'P 1'
#
loop_
_entity.id
_entity.type
_entity.pdbx_description
1 polymer ?
#
loop_
_entity_poly.entity_id
_entity_poly.type
_entity_poly.pdbx_seq_one_letter_code
_entity_poly.pdbx_strand_id
1 'polypeptide(L)'
;MKKTVITILAAVMAFVMAFTFAGCNNSFDPDKQITVVARELASGTREAFDKVVTDGTHYLQEKDENGEKVYRTTDKAVVLSKTGDVLTKVSSEKQAIGYISLGSVNDSIKTVKVEGVAPSNATVLDGTYKIQRPFVVMTNNSVTLTPVAQDFMNYLMSSASQQHCDKAGTVYLSDPAQRGNEGSPIEVVEYTKQASLPSGGKIIIRGSTSMEKFIESAMAAYAELYGVSDPLTIFDIELQGSSTGVSAVENDTAGSTIGLSSAAVVNDKITSFNVCLDAVAVIVNNANDIVDDLTLNELYQIYTGNITKFSELTK
;
A
#
# COMPACT_ATOMS: atom_id res chain seq x y z
N MET A 1 -1.15 50.02 71.11
CA MET A 1 -1.36 50.65 69.78
C MET A 1 -0.73 49.78 68.72
N LYS A 2 -1.51 49.42 67.67
CA LYS A 2 -1.10 48.88 66.35
C LYS A 2 -0.37 47.52 66.38
N LYS A 3 -1.01 46.37 66.10
CA LYS A 3 -1.60 45.90 64.83
C LYS A 3 -0.69 46.11 63.60
N THR A 4 -0.60 45.01 62.84
CA THR A 4 -0.47 44.88 61.37
C THR A 4 0.92 44.63 60.78
N VAL A 5 0.91 43.75 59.76
CA VAL A 5 1.94 43.42 58.75
C VAL A 5 2.79 42.19 59.09
N ILE A 6 2.30 40.95 58.90
CA ILE A 6 1.95 40.23 57.65
C ILE A 6 2.96 39.11 57.41
N THR A 7 2.58 37.95 57.94
CA THR A 7 2.92 36.60 57.51
C THR A 7 2.34 36.37 56.11
N ILE A 8 2.97 36.84 55.04
CA ILE A 8 2.68 36.41 53.66
C ILE A 8 4.02 36.09 52.99
N LEU A 9 4.55 34.89 53.28
CA LEU A 9 5.54 34.27 52.41
C LEU A 9 5.43 32.73 52.38
N ALA A 10 4.38 32.15 52.98
CA ALA A 10 4.21 30.70 53.10
C ALA A 10 2.87 30.15 52.56
N ALA A 11 2.03 30.97 51.92
CA ALA A 11 0.68 30.55 51.49
C ALA A 11 0.32 30.90 50.02
N VAL A 12 1.28 31.30 49.19
CA VAL A 12 1.05 31.49 47.74
C VAL A 12 1.67 30.36 46.90
N MET A 13 2.48 29.50 47.51
CA MET A 13 3.15 28.37 46.84
C MET A 13 2.41 27.04 47.02
N ALA A 14 1.08 27.07 47.15
CA ALA A 14 0.26 25.87 47.30
C ALA A 14 -1.15 25.95 46.67
N PHE A 15 -1.45 26.99 45.87
CA PHE A 15 -2.82 27.18 45.36
C PHE A 15 -2.99 27.35 43.85
N VAL A 16 -1.96 27.20 43.03
CA VAL A 16 -2.16 27.15 41.56
C VAL A 16 -1.22 26.12 40.97
N MET A 17 -1.72 24.90 40.82
CA MET A 17 -1.54 24.03 39.65
C MET A 17 -2.17 22.66 39.98
N ALA A 18 -3.45 22.66 40.34
CA ALA A 18 -4.33 21.67 39.74
C ALA A 18 -4.55 22.10 38.29
N PHE A 19 -3.50 22.02 37.46
CA PHE A 19 -3.76 21.68 36.07
C PHE A 19 -4.39 20.30 36.19
N THR A 20 -5.71 20.27 36.15
CA THR A 20 -6.36 19.15 35.49
C THR A 20 -5.59 19.00 34.18
N PHE A 21 -4.71 18.01 34.11
CA PHE A 21 -4.58 17.25 32.89
C PHE A 21 -6.01 16.81 32.60
N ALA A 22 -6.78 17.67 31.94
CA ALA A 22 -7.69 17.23 30.91
C ALA A 22 -6.73 16.56 29.93
N GLY A 23 -6.32 15.33 30.25
CA GLY A 23 -5.76 14.43 29.28
C GLY A 23 -6.80 14.50 28.18
N CYS A 24 -6.41 15.04 27.02
CA CYS A 24 -7.19 14.87 25.81
C CYS A 24 -7.59 13.42 25.84
N ASN A 25 -8.88 13.16 26.07
CA ASN A 25 -9.36 11.80 26.25
C ASN A 25 -9.14 11.21 24.88
N ASN A 26 -7.99 10.56 24.71
CA ASN A 26 -7.53 9.99 23.47
C ASN A 26 -8.25 8.67 23.33
N SER A 27 -9.54 8.63 23.68
CA SER A 27 -10.49 7.54 23.47
C SER A 27 -11.10 7.74 22.09
N PHE A 28 -11.53 6.62 21.51
CA PHE A 28 -12.39 6.69 20.35
C PHE A 28 -13.66 7.48 20.73
N ASP A 29 -14.14 8.28 19.79
CA ASP A 29 -15.31 9.12 19.93
C ASP A 29 -15.90 9.26 18.52
N PRO A 30 -17.08 8.68 18.26
CA PRO A 30 -17.66 8.64 16.92
C PRO A 30 -18.16 10.01 16.43
N ASP A 31 -18.34 10.97 17.33
CA ASP A 31 -18.77 12.34 17.02
C ASP A 31 -17.59 13.29 16.73
N LYS A 32 -16.35 12.83 16.91
CA LYS A 32 -15.15 13.55 16.48
C LYS A 32 -14.90 13.39 14.98
N GLN A 33 -14.22 14.38 14.42
CA GLN A 33 -13.86 14.40 13.02
C GLN A 33 -13.00 13.19 12.65
N ILE A 34 -13.35 12.52 11.55
CA ILE A 34 -12.58 11.44 10.95
C ILE A 34 -11.26 12.01 10.42
N THR A 35 -10.14 11.37 10.78
CA THR A 35 -8.88 11.59 10.07
C THR A 35 -8.87 10.71 8.83
N VAL A 36 -9.17 11.28 7.66
CA VAL A 36 -9.03 10.57 6.39
C VAL A 36 -7.55 10.46 6.05
N VAL A 37 -7.03 9.23 5.97
CA VAL A 37 -5.66 8.96 5.53
C VAL A 37 -5.71 8.43 4.11
N ALA A 38 -5.08 9.16 3.19
CA ALA A 38 -4.96 8.79 1.78
C ALA A 38 -3.50 8.56 1.43
N ARG A 39 -3.26 7.83 0.34
CA ARG A 39 -1.92 7.68 -0.23
C ARG A 39 -1.63 8.79 -1.24
N GLU A 40 -0.35 9.06 -1.50
CA GLU A 40 0.03 10.00 -2.55
C GLU A 40 -0.37 9.51 -3.96
N LEU A 41 -0.38 10.41 -4.94
CA LEU A 41 -0.79 10.10 -6.32
C LEU A 41 0.10 9.05 -7.01
N ALA A 42 1.38 8.94 -6.62
CA ALA A 42 2.30 7.95 -7.15
C ALA A 42 2.03 6.50 -6.63
N SER A 43 1.07 6.34 -5.72
CA SER A 43 0.73 5.07 -5.10
C SER A 43 -0.22 4.24 -5.95
N GLY A 44 0.21 3.05 -6.35
CA GLY A 44 -0.71 2.06 -6.94
C GLY A 44 -1.81 1.62 -5.97
N THR A 45 -1.61 1.75 -4.64
CA THR A 45 -2.66 1.45 -3.64
C THR A 45 -3.78 2.47 -3.71
N ARG A 46 -3.41 3.74 -3.89
CA ARG A 46 -4.39 4.79 -4.14
C ARG A 46 -5.13 4.53 -5.43
N GLU A 47 -4.41 4.24 -6.51
CA GLU A 47 -5.05 4.02 -7.82
C GLU A 47 -6.09 2.87 -7.75
N ALA A 48 -5.75 1.77 -7.08
CA ALA A 48 -6.67 0.65 -6.92
C ALA A 48 -7.89 0.98 -6.04
N PHE A 49 -7.68 1.74 -4.96
CA PHE A 49 -8.76 2.19 -4.08
C PHE A 49 -9.68 3.20 -4.79
N ASP A 50 -9.09 4.25 -5.35
CA ASP A 50 -9.82 5.38 -5.90
C ASP A 50 -10.64 5.01 -7.16
N LYS A 51 -10.20 4.02 -7.95
CA LYS A 51 -10.93 3.51 -9.12
C LYS A 51 -12.15 2.65 -8.79
N VAL A 52 -12.24 2.12 -7.57
CA VAL A 52 -13.33 1.20 -7.17
C VAL A 52 -14.32 1.89 -6.24
N VAL A 53 -13.87 2.82 -5.40
CA VAL A 53 -14.71 3.54 -4.44
C VAL A 53 -15.57 4.58 -5.16
N THR A 54 -16.90 4.46 -4.99
CA THR A 54 -17.91 5.19 -5.78
C THR A 54 -19.17 5.47 -4.99
N ASP A 55 -19.86 6.57 -5.31
CA ASP A 55 -21.24 6.83 -4.88
C ASP A 55 -22.31 6.24 -5.84
N GLY A 56 -21.89 5.44 -6.81
CA GLY A 56 -22.73 4.88 -7.88
C GLY A 56 -22.83 5.77 -9.12
N THR A 57 -22.38 7.02 -9.05
CA THR A 57 -22.30 7.95 -10.19
C THR A 57 -20.86 8.31 -10.54
N HIS A 58 -20.06 8.58 -9.52
CA HIS A 58 -18.68 9.04 -9.62
C HIS A 58 -17.73 8.13 -8.84
N TYR A 59 -16.49 8.04 -9.30
CA TYR A 59 -15.40 7.38 -8.57
C TYR A 59 -14.49 8.41 -7.93
N LEU A 60 -13.75 8.01 -6.88
CA LEU A 60 -12.73 8.89 -6.29
C LEU A 60 -11.64 9.27 -7.30
N GLN A 61 -11.36 8.39 -8.26
CA GLN A 61 -10.58 8.67 -9.45
C GLN A 61 -11.31 8.21 -10.71
N GLU A 62 -11.60 9.16 -11.59
CA GLU A 62 -12.21 8.90 -12.90
C GLU A 62 -11.56 9.78 -13.97
N LYS A 63 -11.95 9.59 -15.24
CA LYS A 63 -11.56 10.49 -16.32
C LYS A 63 -12.72 11.44 -16.61
N ASP A 64 -12.42 12.72 -16.80
CA ASP A 64 -13.41 13.69 -17.27
C ASP A 64 -13.70 13.52 -18.78
N GLU A 65 -14.54 14.41 -19.32
CA GLU A 65 -14.91 14.43 -20.74
C GLU A 65 -13.70 14.63 -21.69
N ASN A 66 -12.60 15.19 -21.19
CA ASN A 66 -11.36 15.41 -21.93
C ASN A 66 -10.37 14.24 -21.78
N GLY A 67 -10.71 13.23 -20.98
CA GLY A 67 -9.84 12.09 -20.68
C GLY A 67 -8.81 12.37 -19.59
N GLU A 68 -8.88 13.52 -18.90
CA GLU A 68 -7.98 13.90 -17.82
C GLU A 68 -8.41 13.23 -16.51
N LYS A 69 -7.44 12.79 -15.70
CA LYS A 69 -7.73 12.16 -14.40
C LYS A 69 -8.23 13.22 -13.41
N VAL A 70 -9.44 13.03 -12.90
CA VAL A 70 -10.02 13.81 -11.80
C VAL A 70 -9.92 13.02 -10.51
N TYR A 71 -9.51 13.69 -9.43
CA TYR A 71 -9.44 13.11 -8.08
C TYR A 71 -10.40 13.84 -7.15
N ARG A 72 -11.21 13.08 -6.40
CA ARG A 72 -12.25 13.62 -5.52
C ARG A 72 -11.93 13.48 -4.03
N THR A 73 -10.79 12.90 -3.69
CA THR A 73 -10.31 12.84 -2.30
C THR A 73 -10.24 14.25 -1.71
N THR A 74 -10.78 14.44 -0.51
CA THR A 74 -10.79 15.73 0.20
C THR A 74 -9.38 16.31 0.38
N ASP A 75 -9.26 17.62 0.25
CA ASP A 75 -8.02 18.39 0.49
C ASP A 75 -7.57 18.36 1.97
N LYS A 76 -8.47 17.96 2.88
CA LYS A 76 -8.17 17.76 4.31
C LYS A 76 -7.55 16.40 4.63
N ALA A 77 -7.46 15.50 3.65
CA ALA A 77 -6.91 14.17 3.88
C ALA A 77 -5.42 14.26 4.23
N VAL A 78 -4.98 13.46 5.20
CA VAL A 78 -3.57 13.26 5.48
C VAL A 78 -2.99 12.36 4.39
N VAL A 79 -2.15 12.93 3.52
CA VAL A 79 -1.54 12.22 2.40
C VAL A 79 -0.19 11.63 2.82
N LEU A 80 -0.03 10.32 2.70
CA LEU A 80 1.20 9.60 3.06
C LEU A 80 1.76 8.80 1.87
N SER A 81 3.08 8.73 1.75
CA SER A 81 3.75 8.05 0.64
C SER A 81 3.91 6.55 0.86
N LYS A 82 4.12 6.10 2.11
CA LYS A 82 4.47 4.71 2.42
C LYS A 82 3.34 3.95 3.13
N THR A 83 3.29 2.64 2.87
CA THR A 83 2.36 1.72 3.54
C THR A 83 2.55 1.71 5.06
N GLY A 84 3.80 1.69 5.53
CA GLY A 84 4.13 1.72 6.97
C GLY A 84 3.71 3.00 7.68
N ASP A 85 3.74 4.15 6.98
CA ASP A 85 3.32 5.42 7.55
C ASP A 85 1.80 5.46 7.75
N VAL A 86 1.02 4.92 6.78
CA VAL A 86 -0.44 4.78 6.93
C VAL A 86 -0.78 3.87 8.11
N LEU A 87 -0.12 2.72 8.22
CA LEU A 87 -0.31 1.81 9.36
C LEU A 87 -0.03 2.51 10.69
N THR A 88 1.11 3.21 10.78
CA THR A 88 1.49 3.95 11.98
C THR A 88 0.45 5.01 12.33
N LYS A 89 0.04 5.83 11.35
CA LYS A 89 -0.97 6.87 11.52
C LYS A 89 -2.28 6.30 12.04
N VAL A 90 -2.84 5.29 11.37
CA VAL A 90 -4.11 4.66 11.75
C VAL A 90 -4.04 3.98 13.11
N SER A 91 -2.93 3.32 13.44
CA SER A 91 -2.74 2.69 14.76
C SER A 91 -2.62 3.71 15.91
N SER A 92 -2.13 4.92 15.62
CA SER A 92 -1.94 5.99 16.62
C SER A 92 -3.15 6.91 16.81
N GLU A 93 -3.99 7.08 15.77
CA GLU A 93 -5.12 8.01 15.78
C GLU A 93 -6.45 7.26 15.75
N LYS A 94 -7.22 7.40 16.83
CA LYS A 94 -8.43 6.60 17.04
C LYS A 94 -9.55 6.93 16.05
N GLN A 95 -9.57 8.15 15.53
CA GLN A 95 -10.52 8.63 14.54
C GLN A 95 -10.05 8.38 13.09
N ALA A 96 -8.89 7.74 12.89
CA ALA A 96 -8.34 7.57 11.55
C ALA A 96 -8.95 6.38 10.80
N ILE A 97 -9.11 6.59 9.50
CA ILE A 97 -9.39 5.57 8.50
C ILE A 97 -8.35 5.66 7.39
N GLY A 98 -7.87 4.52 6.93
CA GLY A 98 -6.90 4.44 5.85
C GLY A 98 -7.09 3.16 5.04
N TYR A 99 -6.19 2.96 4.07
CA TYR A 99 -6.14 1.72 3.30
C TYR A 99 -4.71 1.30 3.01
N ILE A 100 -4.44 0.00 3.06
CA ILE A 100 -3.13 -0.60 2.84
C ILE A 100 -3.25 -1.94 2.09
N SER A 101 -2.13 -2.47 1.59
CA SER A 101 -2.08 -3.87 1.15
C SER A 101 -2.47 -4.80 2.31
N LEU A 102 -3.31 -5.79 2.04
CA LEU A 102 -3.73 -6.79 3.03
C LEU A 102 -2.53 -7.49 3.68
N GLY A 103 -1.50 -7.80 2.88
CA GLY A 103 -0.26 -8.38 3.36
C GLY A 103 0.50 -7.57 4.41
N SER A 104 0.20 -6.27 4.54
CA SER A 104 0.81 -5.36 5.52
C SER A 104 -0.03 -5.14 6.77
N VAL A 105 -1.25 -5.69 6.84
CA VAL A 105 -2.09 -5.67 8.04
C VAL A 105 -1.42 -6.41 9.19
N ASN A 106 -1.60 -5.91 10.41
CA ASN A 106 -1.17 -6.56 11.65
C ASN A 106 -2.12 -6.21 12.81
N ASP A 107 -1.83 -6.73 14.00
CA ASP A 107 -2.72 -6.64 15.16
C ASP A 107 -2.86 -5.22 15.77
N SER A 108 -2.13 -4.21 15.27
CA SER A 108 -2.24 -2.83 15.78
C SER A 108 -3.40 -2.03 15.19
N ILE A 109 -4.06 -2.56 14.17
CA ILE A 109 -5.20 -1.96 13.48
C ILE A 109 -6.30 -2.99 13.26
N LYS A 110 -7.49 -2.50 12.92
CA LYS A 110 -8.65 -3.33 12.58
C LYS A 110 -8.94 -3.20 11.09
N THR A 111 -9.12 -4.31 10.40
CA THR A 111 -9.61 -4.34 9.01
C THR A 111 -11.13 -4.22 8.98
N VAL A 112 -11.65 -3.44 8.04
CA VAL A 112 -13.08 -3.23 7.83
C VAL A 112 -13.55 -4.09 6.65
N LYS A 113 -14.74 -4.69 6.76
CA LYS A 113 -15.40 -5.31 5.61
C LYS A 113 -15.82 -4.24 4.61
N VAL A 114 -15.89 -4.62 3.34
CA VAL A 114 -16.44 -3.74 2.31
C VAL A 114 -17.54 -4.48 1.59
N GLU A 115 -18.72 -3.89 1.51
CA GLU A 115 -19.93 -4.53 0.96
C GLU A 115 -20.24 -5.89 1.65
N GLY A 116 -20.03 -5.97 2.98
CA GLY A 116 -20.22 -7.20 3.75
C GLY A 116 -19.11 -8.25 3.58
N VAL A 117 -18.11 -8.00 2.73
CA VAL A 117 -17.03 -8.94 2.42
C VAL A 117 -15.75 -8.55 3.16
N ALA A 118 -15.18 -9.50 3.92
CA ALA A 118 -13.87 -9.30 4.55
C ALA A 118 -12.73 -9.48 3.53
N PRO A 119 -11.66 -8.67 3.57
CA PRO A 119 -10.51 -8.87 2.70
C PRO A 119 -9.74 -10.14 3.12
N SER A 120 -9.51 -11.04 2.17
CA SER A 120 -8.73 -12.27 2.37
C SER A 120 -8.21 -12.79 1.03
N ASN A 121 -7.23 -13.69 1.05
CA ASN A 121 -6.78 -14.35 -0.18
C ASN A 121 -7.93 -15.08 -0.91
N ALA A 122 -8.88 -15.67 -0.17
CA ALA A 122 -10.02 -16.36 -0.77
C ALA A 122 -10.98 -15.40 -1.47
N THR A 123 -11.36 -14.30 -0.80
CA THR A 123 -12.31 -13.30 -1.33
C THR A 123 -11.72 -12.41 -2.42
N VAL A 124 -10.39 -12.35 -2.50
CA VAL A 124 -9.65 -11.77 -3.64
C VAL A 124 -9.67 -12.72 -4.83
N LEU A 125 -9.35 -13.99 -4.62
CA LEU A 125 -9.29 -14.97 -5.70
C LEU A 125 -10.65 -15.21 -6.37
N ASP A 126 -11.74 -15.21 -5.60
CA ASP A 126 -13.10 -15.37 -6.13
C ASP A 126 -13.73 -14.05 -6.64
N GLY A 127 -13.05 -12.91 -6.44
CA GLY A 127 -13.48 -11.59 -6.91
C GLY A 127 -14.68 -10.99 -6.14
N THR A 128 -15.04 -11.55 -4.99
CA THR A 128 -16.10 -11.00 -4.12
C THR A 128 -15.64 -9.72 -3.43
N TYR A 129 -14.40 -9.64 -2.97
CA TYR A 129 -13.82 -8.41 -2.42
C TYR A 129 -13.34 -7.49 -3.55
N LYS A 130 -14.03 -6.37 -3.74
CA LYS A 130 -13.88 -5.54 -4.95
C LYS A 130 -12.60 -4.71 -5.01
N ILE A 131 -12.04 -4.33 -3.86
CA ILE A 131 -10.86 -3.46 -3.83
C ILE A 131 -9.60 -4.31 -3.91
N GLN A 132 -9.22 -4.69 -5.11
CA GLN A 132 -8.06 -5.55 -5.38
C GLN A 132 -7.23 -5.04 -6.55
N ARG A 133 -5.99 -5.51 -6.66
CA ARG A 133 -5.04 -5.06 -7.68
C ARG A 133 -3.95 -6.08 -7.98
N PRO A 134 -3.38 -6.05 -9.20
CA PRO A 134 -2.21 -6.85 -9.49
C PRO A 134 -0.96 -6.25 -8.84
N PHE A 135 -0.06 -7.13 -8.41
CA PHE A 135 1.35 -6.85 -8.24
C PHE A 135 2.04 -7.14 -9.57
N VAL A 136 2.66 -6.12 -10.15
CA VAL A 136 3.21 -6.11 -11.49
C VAL A 136 4.72 -5.97 -11.40
N VAL A 137 5.42 -6.86 -12.08
CA VAL A 137 6.87 -6.78 -12.30
C VAL A 137 7.07 -6.38 -13.76
N MET A 138 7.99 -5.44 -14.01
CA MET A 138 8.10 -4.81 -15.32
C MET A 138 9.54 -4.42 -15.68
N THR A 139 9.81 -4.39 -16.98
CA THR A 139 11.10 -4.01 -17.59
C THR A 139 10.87 -3.21 -18.87
N ASN A 140 11.92 -2.53 -19.35
CA ASN A 140 11.86 -1.77 -20.60
C ASN A 140 11.89 -2.74 -21.78
N ASN A 141 10.94 -2.63 -22.70
CA ASN A 141 10.83 -3.55 -23.84
C ASN A 141 11.77 -3.19 -25.01
N SER A 142 12.40 -2.02 -24.96
CA SER A 142 13.27 -1.49 -26.01
C SER A 142 14.76 -1.66 -25.67
N VAL A 143 15.08 -2.24 -24.52
CA VAL A 143 16.45 -2.45 -24.04
C VAL A 143 16.69 -3.93 -23.77
N THR A 144 17.84 -4.44 -24.19
CA THR A 144 18.25 -5.80 -23.84
C THR A 144 18.65 -5.85 -22.37
N LEU A 145 18.00 -6.71 -21.59
CA LEU A 145 18.35 -6.89 -20.19
C LEU A 145 19.78 -7.42 -20.03
N THR A 146 20.46 -6.96 -18.99
CA THR A 146 21.73 -7.58 -18.56
C THR A 146 21.49 -9.06 -18.23
N PRO A 147 22.50 -9.95 -18.39
CA PRO A 147 22.29 -11.37 -18.16
C PRO A 147 21.76 -11.70 -16.76
N VAL A 148 22.24 -10.99 -15.72
CA VAL A 148 21.76 -11.16 -14.34
C VAL A 148 20.32 -10.65 -14.15
N ALA A 149 19.96 -9.51 -14.74
CA ALA A 149 18.59 -9.00 -14.67
C ALA A 149 17.60 -9.90 -15.41
N GLN A 150 17.98 -10.42 -16.58
CA GLN A 150 17.15 -11.39 -17.32
C GLN A 150 16.94 -12.68 -16.52
N ASP A 151 17.99 -13.21 -15.90
CA ASP A 151 17.88 -14.44 -15.09
C ASP A 151 16.99 -14.23 -13.85
N PHE A 152 17.11 -13.08 -13.18
CA PHE A 152 16.21 -12.75 -12.08
C PHE A 152 14.77 -12.49 -12.56
N MET A 153 14.56 -11.87 -13.72
CA MET A 153 13.22 -11.77 -14.32
C MET A 153 12.62 -13.15 -14.60
N ASN A 154 13.41 -14.09 -15.11
CA ASN A 154 12.96 -15.47 -15.31
C ASN A 154 12.60 -16.13 -13.97
N TYR A 155 13.38 -15.90 -12.92
CA TYR A 155 13.08 -16.34 -11.57
C TYR A 155 11.74 -15.78 -11.07
N LEU A 156 11.53 -14.46 -11.17
CA LEU A 156 10.28 -13.81 -10.78
C LEU A 156 9.07 -14.25 -11.63
N MET A 157 9.29 -14.59 -12.90
CA MET A 157 8.25 -15.12 -13.79
C MET A 157 7.91 -16.59 -13.53
N SER A 158 8.72 -17.31 -12.76
CA SER A 158 8.55 -18.75 -12.55
C SER A 158 7.57 -19.08 -11.41
N SER A 159 7.32 -20.38 -11.22
CA SER A 159 6.64 -20.93 -10.05
C SER A 159 7.34 -20.61 -8.71
N ALA A 160 8.65 -20.29 -8.73
CA ALA A 160 9.40 -19.90 -7.52
C ALA A 160 8.83 -18.63 -6.86
N SER A 161 8.07 -17.80 -7.59
CA SER A 161 7.42 -16.62 -7.03
C SER A 161 6.25 -16.94 -6.09
N GLN A 162 5.71 -18.15 -6.11
CA GLN A 162 4.56 -18.52 -5.27
C GLN A 162 4.87 -18.29 -3.78
N GLN A 163 5.98 -18.83 -3.28
CA GLN A 163 6.39 -18.65 -1.89
C GLN A 163 6.60 -17.17 -1.50
N HIS A 164 6.95 -16.32 -2.47
CA HIS A 164 7.17 -14.89 -2.25
C HIS A 164 5.86 -14.11 -2.19
N CYS A 165 4.86 -14.49 -3.00
CA CYS A 165 3.49 -14.00 -2.85
C CYS A 165 2.89 -14.44 -1.51
N ASP A 166 3.04 -15.71 -1.14
CA ASP A 166 2.52 -16.24 0.13
C ASP A 166 3.12 -15.50 1.33
N LYS A 167 4.45 -15.27 1.33
CA LYS A 167 5.13 -14.50 2.39
C LYS A 167 4.72 -13.03 2.39
N ALA A 168 4.34 -12.48 1.24
CA ALA A 168 3.80 -11.14 1.12
C ALA A 168 2.32 -11.07 1.53
N GLY A 169 1.65 -12.18 1.83
CA GLY A 169 0.21 -12.20 2.15
C GLY A 169 -0.67 -11.88 0.95
N THR A 170 -0.24 -12.24 -0.26
CA THR A 170 -0.96 -12.04 -1.51
C THR A 170 -1.27 -13.38 -2.17
N VAL A 171 -2.09 -13.37 -3.22
CA VAL A 171 -2.46 -14.56 -3.98
C VAL A 171 -1.53 -14.69 -5.18
N TYR A 172 -0.78 -15.79 -5.27
CA TYR A 172 0.01 -16.06 -6.48
C TYR A 172 -0.90 -16.30 -7.70
N LEU A 173 -0.59 -15.65 -8.82
CA LEU A 173 -1.34 -15.83 -10.06
C LEU A 173 -0.74 -17.00 -10.84
N SER A 174 -1.31 -18.19 -10.67
CA SER A 174 -0.89 -19.41 -11.38
C SER A 174 -1.56 -19.59 -12.73
N ASP A 175 -2.68 -18.92 -12.99
CA ASP A 175 -3.38 -18.96 -14.29
C ASP A 175 -2.66 -18.04 -15.29
N PRO A 176 -2.08 -18.57 -16.39
CA PRO A 176 -1.41 -17.78 -17.41
C PRO A 176 -2.26 -16.61 -17.96
N ALA A 177 -3.59 -16.78 -18.04
CA ALA A 177 -4.49 -15.74 -18.53
C ALA A 177 -4.57 -14.52 -17.61
N GLN A 178 -4.35 -14.70 -16.30
CA GLN A 178 -4.37 -13.62 -15.31
C GLN A 178 -3.02 -12.89 -15.19
N ARG A 179 -1.95 -13.48 -15.75
CA ARG A 179 -0.59 -12.94 -15.67
C ARG A 179 -0.26 -11.94 -16.77
N GLY A 180 -0.94 -12.03 -17.91
CA GLY A 180 -0.80 -11.06 -19.00
C GLY A 180 -1.38 -9.71 -18.61
N ASN A 181 -0.61 -8.64 -18.81
CA ASN A 181 -1.10 -7.26 -18.67
C ASN A 181 -1.52 -6.78 -20.07
N GLU A 182 -2.83 -6.81 -20.37
CA GLU A 182 -3.44 -6.53 -21.68
C GLU A 182 -2.92 -7.36 -22.88
N GLY A 183 -2.43 -8.58 -22.64
CA GLY A 183 -1.76 -9.39 -23.66
C GLY A 183 -2.05 -10.90 -23.60
N SER A 184 -1.26 -11.63 -24.38
CA SER A 184 -1.30 -13.10 -24.42
C SER A 184 -1.00 -13.71 -23.04
N PRO A 185 -1.53 -14.91 -22.75
CA PRO A 185 -1.22 -15.64 -21.52
C PRO A 185 0.30 -15.76 -21.30
N ILE A 186 0.74 -15.58 -20.05
CA ILE A 186 2.14 -15.74 -19.66
C ILE A 186 2.28 -17.03 -18.87
N GLU A 187 2.87 -18.03 -19.51
CA GLU A 187 3.04 -19.36 -18.92
C GLU A 187 3.84 -19.33 -17.61
N VAL A 188 3.42 -20.16 -16.66
CA VAL A 188 4.17 -20.45 -15.45
C VAL A 188 5.09 -21.61 -15.75
N VAL A 189 6.40 -21.36 -15.70
CA VAL A 189 7.44 -22.38 -15.90
C VAL A 189 8.27 -22.51 -14.64
N GLU A 190 8.94 -23.66 -14.49
CA GLU A 190 9.93 -23.86 -13.43
C GLU A 190 11.19 -23.04 -13.71
N TYR A 191 11.76 -22.44 -12.67
CA TYR A 191 13.05 -21.77 -12.79
C TYR A 191 14.19 -22.80 -12.74
N THR A 192 15.07 -22.74 -13.74
CA THR A 192 16.30 -23.53 -13.76
C THR A 192 17.48 -22.63 -13.43
N LYS A 193 18.09 -22.86 -12.26
CA LYS A 193 19.29 -22.14 -11.82
C LYS A 193 20.44 -22.33 -12.81
N GLN A 194 21.16 -21.25 -13.10
CA GLN A 194 22.39 -21.28 -13.91
C GLN A 194 23.57 -21.90 -13.14
N ALA A 195 24.61 -22.34 -13.86
CA ALA A 195 25.81 -22.92 -13.26
C ALA A 195 26.53 -21.96 -12.30
N SER A 196 26.45 -20.65 -12.57
CA SER A 196 26.98 -19.56 -11.75
C SER A 196 26.09 -18.33 -11.89
N LEU A 197 26.17 -17.39 -10.93
CA LEU A 197 25.48 -16.10 -11.02
C LEU A 197 25.87 -15.42 -12.34
N PRO A 198 24.92 -15.04 -13.21
CA PRO A 198 25.25 -14.37 -14.46
C PRO A 198 25.93 -13.01 -14.20
N SER A 199 26.78 -12.59 -15.14
CA SER A 199 27.38 -11.25 -15.10
C SER A 199 26.36 -10.17 -15.47
N GLY A 200 26.64 -8.91 -15.15
CA GLY A 200 25.77 -7.79 -15.53
C GLY A 200 25.73 -6.62 -14.56
N GLY A 201 26.58 -6.63 -13.53
CA GLY A 201 26.55 -5.61 -12.48
C GLY A 201 25.40 -5.85 -11.51
N LYS A 202 24.93 -4.78 -10.85
CA LYS A 202 23.77 -4.86 -9.95
C LYS A 202 22.46 -4.74 -10.71
N ILE A 203 21.44 -5.43 -10.22
CA ILE A 203 20.05 -5.25 -10.62
C ILE A 203 19.46 -4.08 -9.84
N ILE A 204 18.89 -3.11 -10.54
CA ILE A 204 18.28 -1.91 -9.97
C ILE A 204 16.78 -2.17 -9.78
N ILE A 205 16.32 -2.22 -8.53
CA ILE A 205 14.91 -2.41 -8.18
C ILE A 205 14.30 -1.07 -7.79
N ARG A 206 13.26 -0.62 -8.49
CA ARG A 206 12.51 0.61 -8.16
C ARG A 206 11.01 0.36 -8.17
N GLY A 207 10.27 0.96 -7.24
CA GLY A 207 8.81 0.97 -7.36
C GLY A 207 8.03 0.93 -6.07
N SER A 208 6.96 0.14 -6.07
CA SER A 208 5.93 0.15 -5.02
C SER A 208 6.41 -0.33 -3.65
N THR A 209 6.14 0.48 -2.63
CA THR A 209 6.31 0.10 -1.21
C THR A 209 5.32 -0.95 -0.73
N SER A 210 4.25 -1.24 -1.47
CA SER A 210 3.37 -2.37 -1.14
C SER A 210 3.97 -3.73 -1.53
N MET A 211 4.98 -3.74 -2.40
CA MET A 211 5.63 -4.97 -2.87
C MET A 211 6.91 -5.31 -2.09
N GLU A 212 7.23 -4.57 -1.03
CA GLU A 212 8.45 -4.69 -0.24
C GLU A 212 8.67 -6.14 0.26
N LYS A 213 7.70 -6.70 0.98
CA LYS A 213 7.77 -8.08 1.49
C LYS A 213 7.98 -9.12 0.37
N PHE A 214 7.33 -8.92 -0.77
CA PHE A 214 7.46 -9.81 -1.93
C PHE A 214 8.88 -9.76 -2.49
N ILE A 215 9.37 -8.56 -2.82
CA ILE A 215 10.64 -8.43 -3.52
C ILE A 215 11.83 -8.72 -2.62
N GLU A 216 11.79 -8.36 -1.34
CA GLU A 216 12.85 -8.71 -0.38
C GLU A 216 12.95 -10.22 -0.19
N SER A 217 11.81 -10.91 -0.12
CA SER A 217 11.77 -12.38 -0.09
C SER A 217 12.38 -12.99 -1.35
N ALA A 218 12.03 -12.47 -2.53
CA ALA A 218 12.52 -12.96 -3.81
C ALA A 218 14.02 -12.72 -4.00
N MET A 219 14.50 -11.52 -3.68
CA MET A 219 15.92 -11.16 -3.74
C MET A 219 16.75 -12.03 -2.80
N ALA A 220 16.27 -12.25 -1.58
CA ALA A 220 16.97 -13.09 -0.60
C ALA A 220 17.12 -14.53 -1.08
N ALA A 221 16.03 -15.15 -1.54
CA ALA A 221 16.05 -16.52 -2.05
C ALA A 221 16.91 -16.64 -3.32
N TYR A 222 16.81 -15.69 -4.24
CA TYR A 222 17.65 -15.67 -5.45
C TYR A 222 19.14 -15.55 -5.12
N ALA A 223 19.52 -14.69 -4.16
CA ALA A 223 20.90 -14.57 -3.71
C ALA A 223 21.39 -15.88 -3.07
N GLU A 224 20.57 -16.52 -2.24
CA GLU A 224 20.87 -17.80 -1.60
C GLU A 224 21.11 -18.92 -2.64
N LEU A 225 20.33 -18.97 -3.73
CA LEU A 225 20.54 -19.92 -4.83
C LEU A 225 21.97 -19.86 -5.37
N TYR A 226 22.59 -18.67 -5.36
CA TYR A 226 23.96 -18.46 -5.82
C TYR A 226 25.01 -18.41 -4.70
N GLY A 227 24.65 -18.79 -3.48
CA GLY A 227 25.56 -18.81 -2.33
C GLY A 227 25.97 -17.41 -1.85
N VAL A 228 25.16 -16.39 -2.15
CA VAL A 228 25.42 -15.01 -1.78
C VAL A 228 24.64 -14.67 -0.51
N SER A 229 25.36 -14.39 0.59
CA SER A 229 24.75 -14.14 1.90
C SER A 229 24.09 -12.77 2.02
N ASP A 230 24.62 -11.76 1.33
CA ASP A 230 24.07 -10.41 1.30
C ASP A 230 23.45 -10.11 -0.08
N PRO A 231 22.11 -10.11 -0.20
CA PRO A 231 21.42 -9.83 -1.46
C PRO A 231 21.78 -8.46 -2.04
N LEU A 232 22.15 -7.47 -1.21
CA LEU A 232 22.51 -6.14 -1.70
C LEU A 232 23.83 -6.09 -2.47
N THR A 233 24.58 -7.20 -2.53
CA THR A 233 25.70 -7.34 -3.46
C THR A 233 25.24 -7.55 -4.91
N ILE A 234 24.04 -8.12 -5.11
CA ILE A 234 23.40 -8.34 -6.41
C ILE A 234 22.41 -7.21 -6.72
N PHE A 235 21.72 -6.70 -5.70
CA PHE A 235 20.61 -5.76 -5.87
C PHE A 235 20.92 -4.35 -5.34
N ASP A 236 20.36 -3.35 -6.00
CA ASP A 236 20.21 -1.99 -5.49
C ASP A 236 18.71 -1.64 -5.47
N ILE A 237 18.12 -1.54 -4.29
CA ILE A 237 16.67 -1.38 -4.11
C ILE A 237 16.30 -0.03 -3.50
N GLU A 238 15.29 0.60 -4.10
CA GLU A 238 14.67 1.80 -3.54
C GLU A 238 13.17 1.84 -3.89
N LEU A 239 12.31 1.83 -2.87
CA LEU A 239 10.86 1.80 -3.04
C LEU A 239 10.24 3.13 -2.64
N GLN A 240 9.66 3.84 -3.62
CA GLN A 240 9.04 5.16 -3.42
C GLN A 240 7.60 5.22 -3.93
N GLY A 241 7.14 4.29 -4.76
CA GLY A 241 5.82 4.36 -5.39
C GLY A 241 5.77 3.65 -6.73
N SER A 242 4.58 3.27 -7.17
CA SER A 242 4.40 2.55 -8.45
C SER A 242 4.80 3.44 -9.64
N SER A 243 4.42 4.72 -9.63
CA SER A 243 4.79 5.66 -10.70
C SER A 243 6.30 5.86 -10.80
N THR A 244 7.02 5.90 -9.67
CA THR A 244 8.51 5.97 -9.67
C THR A 244 9.12 4.72 -10.31
N GLY A 245 8.55 3.54 -10.05
CA GLY A 245 8.97 2.30 -10.71
C GLY A 245 8.74 2.34 -12.22
N VAL A 246 7.57 2.82 -12.66
CA VAL A 246 7.24 2.97 -14.10
C VAL A 246 8.25 3.90 -14.75
N SER A 247 8.46 5.09 -14.20
CA SER A 247 9.42 6.07 -14.75
C SER A 247 10.86 5.57 -14.74
N ALA A 248 11.28 4.81 -13.73
CA ALA A 248 12.61 4.22 -13.69
C ALA A 248 12.82 3.23 -14.85
N VAL A 249 11.81 2.40 -15.13
CA VAL A 249 11.85 1.45 -16.25
C VAL A 249 11.82 2.15 -17.59
N GLU A 250 10.96 3.15 -17.79
CA GLU A 250 10.91 3.91 -19.05
C GLU A 250 12.23 4.60 -19.39
N ASN A 251 12.95 5.05 -18.37
CA ASN A 251 14.24 5.73 -18.51
C ASN A 251 15.44 4.77 -18.45
N ASP A 252 15.22 3.47 -18.26
CA ASP A 252 16.30 2.49 -18.29
C ASP A 252 16.90 2.42 -19.70
N THR A 253 18.21 2.56 -19.77
CA THR A 253 19.01 2.43 -21.00
C THR A 253 20.09 1.36 -20.86
N ALA A 254 20.30 0.84 -19.65
CA ALA A 254 21.34 -0.15 -19.33
C ALA A 254 20.80 -1.58 -19.28
N GLY A 255 19.47 -1.75 -19.16
CA GLY A 255 18.82 -3.06 -19.09
C GLY A 255 19.03 -3.74 -17.73
N SER A 256 19.33 -2.95 -16.70
CA SER A 256 19.53 -3.44 -15.33
C SER A 256 18.36 -3.14 -14.41
N THR A 257 17.35 -2.39 -14.88
CA THR A 257 16.24 -1.93 -14.04
C THR A 257 15.04 -2.86 -14.12
N ILE A 258 14.55 -3.27 -12.95
CA ILE A 258 13.27 -3.96 -12.79
C ILE A 258 12.36 -3.08 -11.95
N GLY A 259 11.22 -2.74 -12.53
CA GLY A 259 10.19 -1.93 -11.90
C GLY A 259 9.15 -2.78 -11.17
N LEU A 260 8.61 -2.23 -10.09
CA LEU A 260 7.52 -2.81 -9.31
C LEU A 260 6.32 -1.86 -9.28
N SER A 261 5.16 -2.34 -9.71
CA SER A 261 3.91 -1.58 -9.63
C SER A 261 2.84 -2.39 -8.90
N SER A 262 2.18 -1.77 -7.94
CA SER A 262 1.03 -2.37 -7.24
C SER A 262 -0.28 -1.79 -7.80
N ALA A 263 -0.33 -1.67 -9.12
CA ALA A 263 -1.44 -1.23 -9.96
C ALA A 263 -1.16 -1.74 -11.40
N ALA A 264 -2.21 -1.92 -12.19
CA ALA A 264 -2.07 -2.31 -13.59
C ALA A 264 -1.23 -1.29 -14.37
N VAL A 265 -0.34 -1.76 -15.24
CA VAL A 265 0.58 -0.91 -16.02
C VAL A 265 0.32 -1.07 -17.51
N VAL A 266 -0.27 -0.06 -18.14
CA VAL A 266 -0.48 -0.06 -19.60
C VAL A 266 0.45 0.98 -20.20
N ASN A 267 1.50 0.53 -20.88
CA ASN A 267 2.55 1.38 -21.42
C ASN A 267 3.27 0.69 -22.59
N ASP A 268 3.45 1.40 -23.69
CA ASP A 268 4.00 0.90 -24.95
C ASP A 268 5.51 0.63 -24.91
N LYS A 269 6.23 1.17 -23.92
CA LYS A 269 7.67 0.96 -23.69
C LYS A 269 7.97 -0.12 -22.66
N ILE A 270 6.94 -0.73 -22.08
CA ILE A 270 7.09 -1.64 -20.94
C ILE A 270 6.63 -3.04 -21.31
N THR A 271 7.45 -4.04 -20.97
CA THR A 271 7.02 -5.42 -20.83
C THR A 271 6.76 -5.69 -19.36
N SER A 272 5.61 -6.30 -19.04
CA SER A 272 5.24 -6.58 -17.66
C SER A 272 4.43 -7.85 -17.52
N PHE A 273 4.37 -8.37 -16.30
CA PHE A 273 3.47 -9.46 -15.94
C PHE A 273 2.92 -9.26 -14.52
N ASN A 274 1.71 -9.76 -14.29
CA ASN A 274 1.11 -9.81 -12.97
C ASN A 274 1.64 -11.06 -12.25
N VAL A 275 2.26 -10.88 -11.10
CA VAL A 275 2.84 -11.98 -10.30
C VAL A 275 1.92 -12.42 -9.17
N CYS A 276 1.29 -11.47 -8.49
CA CYS A 276 0.34 -11.74 -7.42
C CYS A 276 -0.90 -10.86 -7.59
N LEU A 277 -1.98 -11.23 -6.90
CA LEU A 277 -3.18 -10.42 -6.68
C LEU A 277 -3.24 -10.04 -5.20
N ASP A 278 -3.44 -8.75 -4.92
CA ASP A 278 -3.44 -8.15 -3.58
C ASP A 278 -4.78 -7.49 -3.29
N ALA A 279 -5.32 -7.73 -2.09
CA ALA A 279 -6.44 -6.93 -1.56
C ALA A 279 -5.93 -5.61 -1.00
N VAL A 280 -6.65 -4.53 -1.26
CA VAL A 280 -6.48 -3.27 -0.53
C VAL A 280 -7.46 -3.27 0.63
N ALA A 281 -6.96 -3.53 1.82
CA ALA A 281 -7.75 -3.56 3.04
C ALA A 281 -8.02 -2.14 3.53
N VAL A 282 -9.30 -1.82 3.76
CA VAL A 282 -9.69 -0.64 4.55
C VAL A 282 -9.38 -0.93 6.00
N ILE A 283 -8.72 0.01 6.68
CA ILE A 283 -8.29 -0.13 8.06
C ILE A 283 -8.75 1.06 8.90
N VAL A 284 -9.08 0.76 10.15
CA VAL A 284 -9.35 1.74 11.21
C VAL A 284 -8.54 1.38 12.44
N ASN A 285 -8.49 2.30 13.42
CA ASN A 285 -7.89 2.00 14.71
C ASN A 285 -8.66 0.88 15.45
N ASN A 286 -7.96 0.04 16.22
CA ASN A 286 -8.59 -0.98 17.06
C ASN A 286 -9.60 -0.43 18.08
N ALA A 287 -9.45 0.83 18.49
CA ALA A 287 -10.38 1.48 19.40
C ALA A 287 -11.70 1.91 18.71
N ASN A 288 -11.77 1.92 17.38
CA ASN A 288 -13.00 2.17 16.66
C ASN A 288 -13.86 0.90 16.72
N ASP A 289 -14.89 0.90 17.56
CA ASP A 289 -15.76 -0.23 17.86
C ASP A 289 -17.10 -0.17 17.11
N ILE A 290 -17.31 0.83 16.25
CA ILE A 290 -18.56 0.98 15.51
C ILE A 290 -18.42 0.68 14.01
N VAL A 291 -17.24 0.78 13.42
CA VAL A 291 -17.03 0.51 11.99
C VAL A 291 -16.51 -0.91 11.78
N ASP A 292 -17.39 -1.82 11.38
CA ASP A 292 -17.02 -3.22 11.06
C ASP A 292 -17.26 -3.56 9.58
N ASP A 293 -18.09 -2.77 8.90
CA ASP A 293 -18.43 -2.89 7.49
C ASP A 293 -18.71 -1.49 6.93
N LEU A 294 -18.39 -1.29 5.65
CA LEU A 294 -18.66 -0.06 4.91
C LEU A 294 -19.05 -0.41 3.48
N THR A 295 -20.02 0.32 2.94
CA THR A 295 -20.30 0.30 1.50
C THR A 295 -19.27 1.13 0.72
N LEU A 296 -19.16 0.90 -0.59
CA LEU A 296 -18.35 1.74 -1.47
C LEU A 296 -18.85 3.18 -1.47
N ASN A 297 -20.16 3.40 -1.33
CA ASN A 297 -20.74 4.73 -1.20
C ASN A 297 -20.30 5.41 0.10
N GLU A 298 -20.37 4.74 1.25
CA GLU A 298 -19.91 5.32 2.51
C GLU A 298 -18.41 5.64 2.48
N LEU A 299 -17.59 4.75 1.90
CA LEU A 299 -16.18 5.05 1.66
C LEU A 299 -16.02 6.30 0.79
N TYR A 300 -16.79 6.42 -0.29
CA TYR A 300 -16.76 7.61 -1.13
C TYR A 300 -17.16 8.87 -0.36
N GLN A 301 -18.24 8.85 0.42
CA GLN A 301 -18.69 9.98 1.23
C GLN A 301 -17.65 10.37 2.29
N ILE A 302 -16.98 9.40 2.93
CA ILE A 302 -15.88 9.67 3.88
C ILE A 302 -14.71 10.33 3.16
N TYR A 303 -14.24 9.74 2.05
CA TYR A 303 -13.03 10.19 1.37
C TYR A 303 -13.21 11.49 0.58
N THR A 304 -14.44 11.86 0.23
CA THR A 304 -14.78 13.20 -0.31
C THR A 304 -15.02 14.24 0.79
N GLY A 305 -15.16 13.83 2.05
CA GLY A 305 -15.39 14.71 3.19
C GLY A 305 -16.85 15.10 3.40
N ASN A 306 -17.80 14.40 2.77
CA ASN A 306 -19.24 14.58 2.98
C ASN A 306 -19.70 13.92 4.28
N ILE A 307 -19.16 12.75 4.61
CA ILE A 307 -19.23 12.15 5.96
C ILE A 307 -17.95 12.53 6.69
N THR A 308 -18.09 13.27 7.78
CA THR A 308 -16.95 13.78 8.55
C THR A 308 -16.83 13.16 9.92
N LYS A 309 -17.83 12.38 10.37
CA LYS A 309 -17.87 11.71 11.66
C LYS A 309 -18.38 10.28 11.49
N PHE A 310 -17.85 9.34 12.27
CA PHE A 310 -18.32 7.96 12.18
C PHE A 310 -19.77 7.79 12.67
N SER A 311 -20.28 8.71 13.50
CA SER A 311 -21.69 8.73 13.93
C SER A 311 -22.68 9.11 12.81
N GLU A 312 -22.20 9.66 11.68
CA GLU A 312 -23.02 10.01 10.53
C GLU A 312 -23.27 8.81 9.58
N LEU A 313 -22.60 7.67 9.81
CA LEU A 313 -22.82 6.44 9.03
C LEU A 313 -24.23 5.89 9.27
N THR A 314 -24.93 5.59 8.19
CA THR A 314 -26.26 4.96 8.22
C THR A 314 -26.11 3.46 8.44
N LYS A 315 -26.32 3.00 9.67
CA LYS A 315 -26.37 1.57 10.02
C LYS A 315 -27.75 0.98 9.86
#